data_AF-A0A503SKD2-F1
#
_entry.id   AF-A0A503SKD2-F1
#
_cell.length_a   1.000
_cell.length_b   1.000
_cell.length_c   1.000
_cell.angle_alpha   90.00
_cell.angle_beta   90.00
_cell.angle_gamma   90.00
#
_symmetry.space_group_name_H-M   'P 1'
#
loop_
_entity.id
_entity.type
_entity.pdbx_description
1 polymer ?
#
loop_
_entity_poly.entity_id
_entity_poly.type
_entity_poly.pdbx_seq_one_letter_code
_entity_poly.pdbx_strand_id
1 'polypeptide(L)' 'MKTVLLLRFLKDENGATVVEYAMIVCVLSLTIIGGISHVFNSLTWLFSDDSSRLANAFAP' A
#
# COMPACT_ATOMS: atom_id res chain seq x y z
N MET A 1 4.33 34.04 13.12
CA MET A 1 5.32 33.01 13.50
C MET A 1 4.92 31.59 13.08
N LYS A 2 3.65 31.16 13.18
CA LYS A 2 3.21 29.80 12.78
C LYS A 2 3.38 29.46 11.29
N THR A 3 3.14 30.41 10.39
CA THR A 3 3.19 30.20 8.93
C THR A 3 4.60 30.01 8.39
N VAL A 4 5.60 30.58 9.06
CA VAL A 4 7.01 30.54 8.64
C VAL A 4 7.59 29.13 8.81
N LEU A 5 7.12 28.36 9.79
CA LEU A 5 7.54 26.97 10.01
C LEU A 5 7.06 26.04 8.89
N LEU A 6 5.79 26.18 8.48
CA LEU A 6 5.22 25.36 7.39
C LEU A 6 5.86 25.66 6.03
N LEU A 7 6.16 26.93 5.76
CA LEU A 7 6.85 27.34 4.53
C LEU A 7 8.31 26.87 4.49
N ARG A 8 8.98 26.76 5.64
CA ARG A 8 10.35 26.22 5.73
C ARG A 8 10.37 24.70 5.53
N PHE A 9 9.36 24.00 6.04
CA PHE A 9 9.20 22.55 5.84
C PHE A 9 8.91 22.20 4.37
N LEU A 10 8.07 22.99 3.70
CA LEU A 10 7.76 22.83 2.28
C LEU A 10 8.93 23.17 1.34
N LYS A 11 9.89 23.97 1.82
CA LYS A 11 11.08 24.41 1.08
C LYS A 11 12.34 23.64 1.48
N ASP A 12 12.22 22.64 2.35
CA ASP A 12 13.34 21.82 2.77
C ASP A 12 13.64 20.77 1.69
N GLU A 13 14.49 21.18 0.74
CA GLU A 13 15.04 20.34 -0.33
C GLU A 13 16.41 19.76 0.08
N ASN A 14 16.81 19.90 1.35
CA ASN A 14 18.01 19.25 1.87
C ASN A 14 17.76 17.74 1.89
N GLY A 15 18.14 17.09 0.79
CA GLY A 15 17.79 15.73 0.43
C GLY A 15 17.83 14.80 1.63
N ALA A 16 16.66 14.24 1.95
CA ALA A 16 16.54 13.24 3.01
C ALA A 16 17.63 12.18 2.76
N THR A 17 18.33 11.86 3.82
CA THR A 17 19.50 10.99 3.76
C THR A 17 19.09 9.65 3.14
N VAL A 18 20.01 8.96 2.45
CA VAL A 18 19.75 7.64 1.84
C VAL A 18 19.07 6.66 2.82
N VAL A 19 19.34 6.81 4.12
CA VAL A 19 18.75 6.02 5.20
C VAL A 19 17.25 6.25 5.38
N GLU A 20 16.77 7.48 5.24
CA GLU A 20 15.35 7.82 5.41
C GLU A 20 14.51 7.26 4.26
N TYR A 21 14.98 7.42 3.02
CA TYR A 21 14.32 6.79 1.87
C TYR A 21 14.41 5.25 1.92
N ALA A 22 15.54 4.69 2.36
CA ALA A 22 15.68 3.24 2.55
C ALA A 22 14.71 2.72 3.63
N MET A 23 14.50 3.47 4.71
CA MET A 23 13.55 3.10 5.77
C MET A 23 12.11 3.11 5.25
N ILE A 24 11.72 4.12 4.46
CA ILE A 24 10.40 4.17 3.83
C ILE A 24 10.18 2.96 2.91
N VAL A 25 11.15 2.66 2.03
CA VAL A 25 11.06 1.51 1.12
C VAL A 25 11.01 0.19 1.88
N CYS A 26 11.80 0.04 2.96
CA CYS A 26 11.83 -1.17 3.78
C CYS A 26 10.49 -1.44 4.45
N VAL A 27 9.91 -0.42 5.11
CA VAL A 27 8.60 -0.54 5.77
C VAL A 27 7.48 -0.80 4.74
N LEU A 28 7.48 -0.06 3.62
CA LEU A 28 6.51 -0.26 2.56
C LEU A 28 6.57 -1.68 1.97
N SER A 29 7.79 -2.18 1.71
CA SER A 29 8.00 -3.53 1.19
C SER A 29 7.51 -4.59 2.18
N LEU A 30 7.79 -4.42 3.47
CA LEU A 30 7.33 -5.33 4.51
C LEU A 30 5.79 -5.34 4.62
N THR A 31 5.15 -4.18 4.53
CA THR A 31 3.68 -4.07 4.51
C THR A 31 3.08 -4.79 3.29
N ILE A 32 3.67 -4.60 2.11
CA ILE A 32 3.21 -5.28 0.89
C ILE A 32 3.33 -6.79 1.05
N ILE A 33 4.50 -7.30 1.45
CA ILE A 33 4.74 -8.75 1.62
C ILE A 33 3.81 -9.33 2.68
N GLY A 34 3.58 -8.62 3.79
CA GLY A 34 2.64 -9.06 4.83
C GLY A 34 1.17 -9.13 4.35
N GLY A 35 0.77 -8.22 3.46
CA GLY A 35 -0.61 -8.13 2.96
C GLY A 35 -0.90 -8.93 1.70
N ILE A 36 0.12 -9.30 0.92
CA ILE A 36 -0.09 -9.82 -0.45
C ILE A 36 -0.83 -11.15 -0.48
N SER A 37 -0.62 -12.03 0.51
CA SER A 37 -1.32 -13.31 0.62
C SER A 37 -2.84 -13.13 0.77
N HIS A 38 -3.30 -12.10 1.48
CA HIS A 38 -4.73 -11.81 1.62
C HIS A 38 -5.35 -11.36 0.30
N VAL A 39 -4.62 -10.55 -0.47
CA VAL A 39 -5.05 -10.12 -1.81
C VAL A 39 -5.15 -11.32 -2.74
N PHE A 40 -4.12 -12.18 -2.77
CA PHE A 40 -4.14 -13.40 -3.58
C PHE A 40 -5.27 -14.34 -3.20
N ASN A 41 -5.48 -14.60 -1.90
CA ASN A 41 -6.59 -15.45 -1.45
C ASN A 41 -7.95 -14.88 -1.88
N SER A 42 -8.12 -13.56 -1.80
CA SER A 42 -9.34 -12.88 -2.22
C SER A 42 -9.56 -12.98 -3.73
N LEU A 43 -8.49 -12.86 -4.53
CA LEU A 43 -8.54 -13.05 -5.98
C LEU A 43 -8.84 -14.51 -6.34
N THR A 44 -8.17 -15.47 -5.71
CA THR A 44 -8.42 -16.90 -5.93
C THR A 44 -9.87 -17.24 -5.62
N TRP A 45 -10.42 -16.77 -4.50
CA TRP A 45 -11.82 -16.97 -4.17
C TRP A 45 -12.77 -16.30 -5.17
N LEU A 46 -12.41 -15.12 -5.70
CA LEU A 46 -13.23 -14.44 -6.70
C LEU A 46 -13.37 -15.24 -8.01
N PHE A 47 -12.38 -16.07 -8.38
CA PHE A 47 -12.30 -16.71 -9.69
C PHE A 47 -12.32 -18.24 -9.72
N SER A 48 -12.10 -18.95 -8.61
CA SER A 48 -11.72 -20.38 -8.67
C SER A 48 -12.76 -21.38 -8.12
N ASP A 49 -13.96 -20.92 -7.75
CA ASP A 49 -14.95 -21.77 -7.05
C ASP A 49 -16.40 -21.45 -7.42
N ASP A 50 -17.33 -22.38 -7.24
CA ASP A 50 -18.77 -22.16 -7.48
C ASP A 50 -19.38 -21.21 -6.44
N SER A 51 -18.81 -21.13 -5.23
CA SER A 51 -19.19 -20.13 -4.24
C SER A 51 -18.50 -18.78 -4.44
N SER A 52 -17.71 -18.62 -5.50
CA SER A 52 -17.10 -17.34 -5.84
C SER A 52 -18.16 -16.26 -6.11
N ARG A 53 -17.79 -14.98 -5.97
CA ARG A 53 -18.74 -13.89 -6.25
C ARG A 53 -19.16 -13.85 -7.71
N LEU A 54 -18.26 -14.24 -8.61
CA LEU A 54 -18.56 -14.27 -10.04
C LEU A 54 -19.55 -15.39 -10.35
N ALA A 55 -19.29 -16.62 -9.88
CA ALA A 55 -20.23 -17.72 -10.05
C ALA A 55 -21.60 -17.41 -9.44
N ASN A 56 -21.65 -16.83 -8.24
CA ASN A 56 -22.91 -16.39 -7.63
C ASN A 56 -23.63 -15.29 -8.42
N ALA A 57 -22.90 -14.34 -9.03
CA ALA A 57 -23.51 -13.26 -9.80
C ALA A 57 -24.20 -13.76 -11.08
N PHE A 58 -23.82 -14.93 -11.58
CA PHE A 58 -24.41 -15.57 -12.76
C PHE A 58 -25.22 -16.83 -12.42
N ALA A 59 -25.41 -17.13 -11.14
CA ALA A 59 -26.27 -18.22 -10.70
C ALA A 59 -27.73 -17.94 -11.13
N PRO A 60 -28.46 -18.95 -11.62
CA PRO A 60 -29.82 -18.81 -12.14
C PRO A 60 -30.84 -18.41 -11.07
#